data_AF-A0A1F5TR86-F1
#
_entry.id   AF-A0A1F5TR86-F1
#
_cell.length_a   1.000
_cell.length_b   1.000
_cell.length_c   1.000
_cell.angle_alpha   90.00
_cell.angle_beta   90.00
_cell.angle_gamma   90.00
#
_symmetry.space_group_name_H-M   'P 1'
#
loop_
_entity.id
_entity.type
_entity.pdbx_description
1 polymer ?
#
loop_
_entity_poly.entity_id
_entity_poly.type
_entity_poly.pdbx_seq_one_letter_code
_entity_poly.pdbx_strand_id
1 'polypeptide(L)'
;MSKNNKIFIFIAIVIISLAGGVAGGILVRSYFLNSSFNVPLFGDINVGGQYRDGNLVISSPKKVVVEQNDRIAAVTADVQKSLVDFYKKKTASAATDKDTPVDIRATLASFYSQPERLGWGLVLTNDGWILTTLNSVKAGGTVVAASDGTFFEVEKNIADKQSGYSFVKVNATNLVAAQFSGKNDITDGQIIIGLAEDGVAISHVRQAHGDAGGVGVRSSELVYETITVDDETLALGTVMVGLDGTVAGFYHGQGLVVPMYQYAWLLPGLLSNGAVRRPYLGVRYLNLYEFIGPEKLKGALITKDARGVSVAKGSPAATAGLAEDDVITAVDGRAVTADDTLSGLIVSHRPGDEVELTIVREAKEQRVTLTLGTAE
;
A
#
# COMPACT_ATOMS: atom_id res chain seq x y z
N MET A 1 52.99 46.47 -50.20
CA MET A 1 51.97 45.77 -49.38
C MET A 1 51.71 46.58 -48.12
N SER A 2 50.49 47.07 -47.90
CA SER A 2 50.15 47.86 -46.71
C SER A 2 50.24 47.00 -45.44
N LYS A 3 50.49 47.63 -44.28
CA LYS A 3 50.65 46.97 -42.98
C LYS A 3 49.46 46.06 -42.63
N ASN A 4 48.27 46.39 -43.12
CA ASN A 4 47.04 45.61 -42.91
C ASN A 4 47.02 44.29 -43.69
N ASN A 5 47.61 44.24 -44.88
CA ASN A 5 47.64 43.00 -45.67
C ASN A 5 48.55 41.93 -45.05
N LYS A 6 49.60 42.33 -44.30
CA LYS A 6 50.49 41.39 -43.60
C LYS A 6 49.80 40.70 -42.41
N ILE A 7 48.94 41.44 -41.69
CA ILE A 7 48.17 40.90 -40.55
C ILE A 7 47.13 39.90 -41.05
N PHE A 8 46.43 40.21 -42.14
CA PHE A 8 45.41 39.31 -42.69
C PHE A 8 46.01 37.98 -43.18
N ILE A 9 47.18 38.04 -43.82
CA ILE A 9 47.92 36.84 -44.26
C ILE A 9 48.39 36.02 -43.05
N PHE A 10 48.88 36.67 -41.99
CA PHE A 10 49.31 35.97 -40.76
C PHE A 10 48.12 35.23 -40.11
N ILE A 11 46.97 35.88 -39.99
CA ILE A 11 45.75 35.27 -39.44
C ILE A 11 45.29 34.09 -40.30
N ALA A 12 45.30 34.25 -41.63
CA ALA A 12 44.93 33.16 -42.54
C ALA A 12 45.87 31.94 -42.38
N ILE A 13 47.18 32.17 -42.25
CA ILE A 13 48.16 31.10 -42.02
C ILE A 13 47.92 30.40 -40.69
N VAL A 14 47.63 31.14 -39.61
CA VAL A 14 47.33 30.55 -38.30
C VAL A 14 46.06 29.70 -38.38
N ILE A 15 45.00 30.19 -39.03
CA ILE A 15 43.74 29.46 -39.18
C ILE A 15 43.93 28.19 -40.01
N ILE A 16 44.66 28.27 -41.13
CA ILE A 16 44.95 27.11 -41.98
C ILE A 16 45.83 26.09 -41.25
N SER A 17 46.80 26.55 -40.44
CA SER A 17 47.65 25.67 -39.64
C SER A 17 46.87 24.98 -38.53
N LEU A 18 45.95 25.68 -37.88
CA LEU A 18 45.03 25.11 -36.89
C LEU A 18 44.10 24.08 -37.53
N ALA A 19 43.51 24.41 -38.68
CA ALA A 19 42.63 23.50 -39.41
C ALA A 19 43.40 22.25 -39.91
N GLY A 20 44.62 22.42 -40.40
CA GLY A 20 45.51 21.32 -40.80
C GLY A 20 45.91 20.43 -39.62
N GLY A 21 46.20 21.01 -38.45
CA GLY A 21 46.48 20.27 -37.23
C GLY A 21 45.27 19.46 -36.73
N VAL A 22 44.07 20.05 -36.77
CA VAL A 22 42.82 19.36 -36.41
C VAL A 22 42.52 18.22 -37.39
N ALA A 23 42.62 18.48 -38.70
CA ALA A 23 42.39 17.46 -39.73
C ALA A 23 43.42 16.33 -39.66
N GLY A 24 44.71 16.65 -39.45
CA GLY A 24 45.77 15.68 -39.24
C GLY A 24 45.55 14.84 -37.97
N GLY A 25 45.11 15.47 -36.88
CA GLY A 25 44.73 14.78 -35.65
C GLY A 25 43.57 13.82 -35.85
N ILE A 26 42.53 14.21 -36.59
CA ILE A 26 41.38 13.35 -36.92
C ILE A 26 41.82 12.18 -37.80
N LEU A 27 42.68 12.42 -38.81
CA LEU A 27 43.16 11.37 -39.72
C LEU A 27 44.04 10.33 -38.99
N VAL A 28 45.05 10.77 -38.24
CA VAL A 28 45.88 9.87 -37.42
C VAL A 28 45.02 9.09 -36.44
N ARG A 29 44.03 9.74 -35.81
CA ARG A 29 43.11 9.10 -34.87
C ARG A 29 42.16 8.10 -35.53
N SER A 30 41.67 8.37 -36.74
CA SER A 30 40.79 7.46 -37.49
C SER A 30 41.53 6.22 -38.02
N TYR A 31 42.81 6.37 -38.37
CA TYR A 31 43.57 5.32 -39.02
C TYR A 31 44.38 4.45 -38.05
N PHE A 32 44.86 5.02 -36.93
CA PHE A 32 45.71 4.30 -35.96
C PHE A 32 45.01 3.89 -34.67
N LEU A 33 43.90 4.53 -34.28
CA LEU A 33 43.25 4.31 -32.97
C LEU A 33 41.81 3.81 -33.15
N ASN A 34 41.67 2.66 -33.82
CA ASN A 34 40.37 2.05 -34.06
C ASN A 34 39.95 1.16 -32.88
N SER A 35 39.66 1.78 -31.74
CA SER A 35 38.75 1.35 -30.65
C SER A 35 39.16 1.98 -29.32
N SER A 36 38.19 2.58 -28.63
CA SER A 36 38.29 3.09 -27.25
C SER A 36 38.82 4.52 -27.11
N PHE A 37 38.04 5.55 -27.49
CA PHE A 37 37.91 6.79 -26.69
C PHE A 37 36.88 7.74 -27.31
N ASN A 38 35.74 7.94 -26.65
CA ASN A 38 34.70 8.91 -27.02
C ASN A 38 34.82 10.11 -26.08
N VAL A 39 35.01 11.34 -26.61
CA VAL A 39 35.02 12.56 -25.80
C VAL A 39 33.91 13.47 -26.31
N PRO A 40 32.83 13.68 -25.53
CA PRO A 40 31.76 14.60 -25.92
C PRO A 40 32.22 16.05 -25.72
N LEU A 41 31.95 16.91 -26.71
CA LEU A 41 32.27 18.34 -26.67
C LEU A 41 31.41 19.13 -25.65
N PHE A 42 30.39 18.50 -25.07
CA PHE A 42 29.68 18.91 -23.85
C PHE A 42 29.17 17.66 -23.13
N GLY A 43 29.88 17.21 -22.08
CA GLY A 43 29.51 16.05 -21.27
C GLY A 43 30.54 15.72 -20.19
N ASP A 44 30.11 14.97 -19.17
CA ASP A 44 30.85 14.68 -17.93
C ASP A 44 32.23 14.03 -18.14
N ILE A 45 33.20 14.45 -17.31
CA ILE A 45 34.57 13.93 -17.33
C ILE A 45 34.66 12.73 -16.39
N ASN A 46 34.89 11.55 -16.94
CA ASN A 46 35.21 10.34 -16.18
C ASN A 46 36.72 10.29 -15.89
N VAL A 47 37.11 10.33 -14.63
CA VAL A 47 38.51 10.22 -14.18
C VAL A 47 38.71 8.92 -13.39
N GLY A 48 38.27 7.80 -13.95
CA GLY A 48 38.45 6.46 -13.38
C GLY A 48 39.53 5.69 -14.10
N GLY A 49 40.81 5.96 -13.78
CA GLY A 49 41.93 5.21 -14.35
C GLY A 49 43.17 5.33 -13.49
N GLN A 50 43.38 4.31 -12.65
CA GLN A 50 44.55 4.07 -11.80
C GLN A 50 44.60 4.87 -10.50
N TYR A 51 43.87 4.45 -9.47
CA TYR A 51 44.37 4.22 -8.10
C TYR A 51 43.23 3.55 -7.29
N ARG A 52 43.61 2.68 -6.35
CA ARG A 52 42.71 1.99 -5.41
C ARG A 52 42.09 3.02 -4.46
N ASP A 53 40.86 2.72 -4.05
CA ASP A 53 39.94 3.47 -3.18
C ASP A 53 39.09 4.54 -3.88
N GLY A 54 37.77 4.31 -3.78
CA GLY A 54 36.77 4.73 -4.75
C GLY A 54 36.48 6.22 -4.76
N ASN A 55 36.28 6.75 -5.96
CA ASN A 55 35.69 8.07 -6.17
C ASN A 55 34.27 7.89 -6.71
N LEU A 56 33.32 8.17 -5.83
CA LEU A 56 31.89 8.26 -6.10
C LEU A 56 31.65 9.50 -6.98
N VAL A 57 31.15 9.30 -8.21
CA VAL A 57 30.70 10.40 -9.06
C VAL A 57 29.22 10.64 -8.75
N ILE A 58 28.90 11.62 -7.90
CA ILE A 58 27.52 12.08 -7.71
C ILE A 58 27.27 13.30 -8.61
N SER A 59 26.86 13.05 -9.85
CA SER A 59 26.48 14.10 -10.81
C SER A 59 24.98 14.11 -11.09
N SER A 60 24.10 13.99 -10.07
CA SER A 60 22.63 14.15 -10.24
C SER A 60 21.77 14.35 -8.99
N PRO A 61 22.26 14.68 -7.77
CA PRO A 61 21.39 14.69 -6.60
C PRO A 61 20.31 15.78 -6.68
N LYS A 62 20.62 16.93 -7.28
CA LYS A 62 19.71 18.10 -7.29
C LYS A 62 18.57 18.02 -8.32
N LYS A 63 18.77 17.32 -9.45
CA LYS A 63 17.72 17.18 -10.49
C LYS A 63 16.72 16.07 -10.15
N VAL A 64 17.22 14.95 -9.61
CA VAL A 64 16.38 13.83 -9.18
C VAL A 64 15.49 14.22 -7.99
N VAL A 65 16.01 14.99 -7.03
CA VAL A 65 15.24 15.45 -5.85
C VAL A 65 14.10 16.40 -6.22
N VAL A 66 14.26 17.26 -7.23
CA VAL A 66 13.18 18.18 -7.66
C VAL A 66 12.05 17.42 -8.34
N GLU A 67 12.36 16.50 -9.27
CA GLU A 67 11.35 15.64 -9.91
C GLU A 67 10.63 14.73 -8.91
N GLN A 68 11.34 14.24 -7.90
CA GLN A 68 10.76 13.41 -6.83
C GLN A 68 9.81 14.20 -5.93
N ASN A 69 10.19 15.41 -5.50
CA ASN A 69 9.33 16.26 -4.67
C ASN A 69 8.06 16.68 -5.42
N ASP A 70 8.19 17.04 -6.70
CA ASP A 70 7.06 17.38 -7.56
C ASP A 70 6.11 16.18 -7.73
N ARG A 71 6.68 14.98 -7.87
CA ARG A 71 5.90 13.74 -7.94
C ARG A 71 5.14 13.46 -6.65
N ILE A 72 5.80 13.57 -5.50
CA ILE A 72 5.18 13.35 -4.18
C ILE A 72 4.02 14.34 -3.97
N ALA A 73 4.23 15.62 -4.30
CA ALA A 73 3.19 16.64 -4.20
C ALA A 73 1.99 16.33 -5.13
N ALA A 74 2.25 15.93 -6.38
CA ALA A 74 1.21 15.56 -7.33
C ALA A 74 0.40 14.34 -6.87
N VAL A 75 1.07 13.28 -6.41
CA VAL A 75 0.44 12.06 -5.89
C VAL A 75 -0.41 12.36 -4.67
N THR A 76 0.14 13.13 -3.72
CA THR A 76 -0.57 13.54 -2.51
C THR A 76 -1.85 14.28 -2.87
N ALA A 77 -1.76 15.29 -3.74
CA ALA A 77 -2.91 16.10 -4.14
C ALA A 77 -3.98 15.28 -4.87
N ASP A 78 -3.59 14.24 -5.60
CA ASP A 78 -4.54 13.38 -6.29
C ASP A 78 -5.27 12.43 -5.33
N VAL A 79 -4.53 11.77 -4.43
CA VAL A 79 -5.12 10.85 -3.44
C VAL A 79 -5.97 11.59 -2.43
N GLN A 80 -5.62 12.83 -2.08
CA GLN A 80 -6.43 13.70 -1.21
C GLN A 80 -7.85 13.93 -1.73
N LYS A 81 -8.09 13.88 -3.06
CA LYS A 81 -9.45 13.99 -3.63
C LYS A 81 -10.33 12.79 -3.30
N SER A 82 -9.70 11.66 -2.98
CA SER A 82 -10.37 10.41 -2.60
C SER A 82 -10.49 10.25 -1.09
N LEU A 83 -10.00 11.22 -0.31
CA LEU A 83 -10.15 11.25 1.14
C LEU A 83 -11.37 12.08 1.52
N VAL A 84 -12.03 11.62 2.57
CA VAL A 84 -13.15 12.33 3.19
C VAL A 84 -12.94 12.42 4.70
N ASP A 85 -13.43 13.50 5.29
CA ASP A 85 -13.36 13.72 6.73
C ASP A 85 -14.68 13.31 7.40
N PHE A 86 -14.58 12.62 8.54
CA PHE A 86 -15.73 12.23 9.34
C PHE A 86 -15.92 13.17 10.52
N TYR A 87 -17.14 13.66 10.72
CA TYR A 87 -17.50 14.54 11.83
C TYR A 87 -18.74 14.05 12.58
N LYS A 88 -18.83 14.40 13.86
CA LYS A 88 -20.07 14.17 14.63
C LYS A 88 -21.15 15.11 14.12
N LYS A 89 -22.35 14.61 13.81
CA LYS A 89 -23.46 15.45 13.34
C LYS A 89 -23.75 16.57 14.35
N LYS A 90 -23.78 17.81 13.87
CA LYS A 90 -24.11 18.99 14.68
C LYS A 90 -25.60 19.27 14.53
N THR A 91 -26.25 19.64 15.63
CA THR A 91 -27.70 19.91 15.70
C THR A 91 -28.03 21.40 15.59
N ALA A 92 -27.02 22.28 15.59
CA ALA A 92 -27.22 23.72 15.51
C ALA A 92 -27.47 24.14 14.05
N SER A 93 -28.64 24.72 13.80
CA SER A 93 -29.00 25.34 12.52
C SER A 93 -28.60 26.82 12.55
N ALA A 94 -27.89 27.29 11.52
CA ALA A 94 -27.66 28.72 11.35
C ALA A 94 -29.00 29.41 11.07
N ALA A 95 -29.25 30.56 11.72
CA ALA A 95 -30.46 31.35 11.52
C ALA A 95 -30.63 31.66 10.02
N THR A 96 -31.74 31.19 9.46
CA THR A 96 -31.99 31.20 8.00
C THR A 96 -32.77 32.44 7.54
N ASP A 97 -33.25 33.24 8.49
CA ASP A 97 -34.14 34.36 8.24
C ASP A 97 -33.38 35.70 8.21
N LYS A 98 -33.61 36.49 7.16
CA LYS A 98 -32.83 37.69 6.80
C LYS A 98 -32.91 38.81 7.83
N ASP A 99 -33.96 38.83 8.65
CA ASP A 99 -34.20 39.86 9.67
C ASP A 99 -33.73 39.46 11.08
N THR A 100 -33.16 38.25 11.24
CA THR A 100 -32.62 37.80 12.53
C THR A 100 -31.16 38.22 12.64
N PRO A 101 -30.74 38.90 13.73
CA PRO A 101 -29.33 39.13 13.98
C PRO A 101 -28.56 37.80 13.94
N VAL A 102 -27.54 37.71 13.09
CA VAL A 102 -26.70 36.51 12.99
C VAL A 102 -26.03 36.29 14.35
N ASP A 103 -26.47 35.27 15.07
CA ASP A 103 -25.77 34.82 16.26
C ASP A 103 -24.45 34.18 15.83
N ILE A 104 -23.38 34.98 15.88
CA ILE A 104 -22.03 34.56 15.51
C ILE A 104 -21.63 33.31 16.28
N ARG A 105 -22.05 33.14 17.55
CA ARG A 105 -21.73 31.95 18.33
C ARG A 105 -22.48 30.72 17.84
N ALA A 106 -23.77 30.85 17.51
CA ALA A 106 -24.54 29.74 16.95
C ALA A 106 -24.06 29.34 15.55
N THR A 107 -23.69 30.32 14.71
CA THR A 107 -23.11 30.09 13.38
C THR A 107 -21.74 29.44 13.51
N LEU A 108 -20.86 29.94 14.38
CA LEU A 108 -19.56 29.32 14.69
C LEU A 108 -19.71 27.89 15.20
N ALA A 109 -20.72 27.62 16.03
CA ALA A 109 -21.00 26.29 16.55
C ALA A 109 -21.44 25.29 15.47
N SER A 110 -21.95 25.75 14.33
CA SER A 110 -22.37 24.91 13.20
C SER A 110 -21.24 24.51 12.26
N PHE A 111 -20.08 25.19 12.29
CA PHE A 111 -18.94 24.86 11.43
C PHE A 111 -18.22 23.61 11.89
N TYR A 112 -17.88 22.73 10.95
CA TYR A 112 -16.98 21.62 11.19
C TYR A 112 -15.53 22.10 11.13
N SER A 113 -14.80 21.94 12.23
CA SER A 113 -13.38 22.34 12.33
C SER A 113 -12.47 21.12 12.39
N GLN A 114 -11.23 21.25 11.91
CA GLN A 114 -10.23 20.15 11.92
C GLN A 114 -10.08 19.49 13.31
N PRO A 115 -10.03 20.22 14.44
CA PRO A 115 -9.93 19.59 15.77
C PRO A 115 -11.14 18.72 16.17
N GLU A 116 -12.28 18.87 15.50
CA GLU A 116 -13.49 18.08 15.75
C GLU A 116 -13.61 16.86 14.83
N ARG A 117 -12.64 16.64 13.95
CA ARG A 117 -12.61 15.49 13.04
C ARG A 117 -12.50 14.19 13.85
N LEU A 118 -13.31 13.21 13.48
CA LEU A 118 -13.35 11.87 14.07
C LEU A 118 -12.39 10.90 13.37
N GLY A 119 -11.98 11.21 12.14
CA GLY A 119 -10.97 10.50 11.35
C GLY A 119 -11.22 10.67 9.85
N TRP A 120 -10.42 9.95 9.06
CA TRP A 120 -10.57 9.90 7.61
C TRP A 120 -11.37 8.69 7.15
N GLY A 121 -11.90 8.80 5.95
CA GLY A 121 -12.22 7.64 5.13
C GLY A 121 -11.69 7.76 3.71
N LEU A 122 -11.57 6.61 3.07
CA LEU A 122 -11.24 6.46 1.66
C LEU A 122 -12.49 6.18 0.86
N VAL A 123 -12.73 6.97 -0.17
CA VAL A 123 -13.80 6.70 -1.13
C VAL A 123 -13.48 5.42 -1.91
N LEU A 124 -14.40 4.46 -1.88
CA LEU A 124 -14.33 3.20 -2.61
C LEU A 124 -15.00 3.27 -3.97
N THR A 125 -16.07 4.06 -4.09
CA THR A 125 -16.88 4.17 -5.30
C THR A 125 -17.38 5.60 -5.51
N ASN A 126 -17.61 5.96 -6.77
CA ASN A 126 -18.12 7.29 -7.13
C ASN A 126 -19.51 7.59 -6.59
N ASP A 127 -20.32 6.55 -6.34
CA ASP A 127 -21.67 6.66 -5.81
C ASP A 127 -21.72 6.79 -4.28
N GLY A 128 -20.57 6.76 -3.59
CA GLY A 128 -20.50 7.12 -2.16
C GLY A 128 -20.29 5.98 -1.18
N TRP A 129 -19.73 4.83 -1.59
CA TRP A 129 -19.17 3.90 -0.61
C TRP A 129 -17.81 4.41 -0.12
N ILE A 130 -17.61 4.38 1.19
CA ILE A 130 -16.43 4.90 1.86
C ILE A 130 -15.95 3.89 2.91
N LEU A 131 -14.65 3.65 2.98
CA LEU A 131 -13.99 2.87 4.01
C LEU A 131 -13.42 3.78 5.09
N THR A 132 -13.68 3.51 6.35
CA THR A 132 -13.11 4.27 7.48
C THR A 132 -12.83 3.35 8.66
N THR A 133 -12.20 3.87 9.71
CA THR A 133 -12.00 3.12 10.95
C THR A 133 -13.30 3.04 11.74
N LEU A 134 -13.48 1.99 12.56
CA LEU A 134 -14.67 1.85 13.41
C LEU A 134 -14.92 3.06 14.33
N ASN A 135 -13.85 3.72 14.78
CA ASN A 135 -13.95 4.83 15.74
C ASN A 135 -14.44 6.14 15.11
N SER A 136 -14.34 6.27 13.78
CA SER A 136 -14.73 7.48 13.04
C SER A 136 -16.25 7.62 12.85
N VAL A 137 -17.00 6.54 13.06
CA VAL A 137 -18.48 6.55 13.02
C VAL A 137 -19.03 6.50 14.45
N LYS A 138 -19.85 7.49 14.84
CA LYS A 138 -20.36 7.63 16.22
C LYS A 138 -21.87 7.43 16.30
N ALA A 139 -22.31 6.85 17.42
CA ALA A 139 -23.72 6.84 17.78
C ALA A 139 -24.22 8.28 18.01
N GLY A 140 -25.37 8.64 17.42
CA GLY A 140 -25.92 10.00 17.47
C GLY A 140 -25.77 10.82 16.18
N GLY A 141 -25.26 10.20 15.11
CA GLY A 141 -25.20 10.80 13.77
C GLY A 141 -23.78 11.24 13.40
N THR A 142 -23.42 10.95 12.16
CA THR A 142 -22.13 11.25 11.56
C THR A 142 -22.37 11.91 10.21
N VAL A 143 -21.54 12.91 9.89
CA VAL A 143 -21.52 13.60 8.61
C VAL A 143 -20.17 13.37 7.97
N VAL A 144 -20.17 13.13 6.68
CA VAL A 144 -18.97 12.98 5.86
C VAL A 144 -18.75 14.26 5.08
N ALA A 145 -17.54 14.81 5.10
CA ALA A 145 -17.16 15.94 4.27
C ALA A 145 -16.17 15.48 3.20
N ALA A 146 -16.49 15.71 1.93
CA ALA A 146 -15.58 15.45 0.83
C ALA A 146 -14.56 16.57 0.65
N SER A 147 -13.48 16.30 -0.09
CA SER A 147 -12.40 17.25 -0.35
C SER A 147 -12.83 18.53 -1.07
N ASP A 148 -13.97 18.49 -1.77
CA ASP A 148 -14.59 19.64 -2.44
C ASP A 148 -15.43 20.53 -1.51
N GLY A 149 -15.54 20.16 -0.23
CA GLY A 149 -16.33 20.85 0.79
C GLY A 149 -17.80 20.41 0.85
N THR A 150 -18.20 19.42 0.05
CA THR A 150 -19.56 18.87 0.09
C THR A 150 -19.76 18.00 1.33
N PHE A 151 -20.89 18.20 2.02
CA PHE A 151 -21.25 17.40 3.19
C PHE A 151 -22.35 16.39 2.84
N PHE A 152 -22.21 15.17 3.36
CA PHE A 152 -23.15 14.07 3.17
C PHE A 152 -23.57 13.47 4.50
N GLU A 153 -24.85 13.11 4.61
CA GLU A 153 -25.32 12.28 5.72
C GLU A 153 -25.04 10.80 5.44
N VAL A 154 -24.72 10.05 6.49
CA VAL A 154 -24.53 8.61 6.42
C VAL A 154 -25.88 7.91 6.25
N GLU A 155 -26.06 7.21 5.13
CA GLU A 155 -27.25 6.40 4.85
C GLU A 155 -27.16 5.00 5.46
N LYS A 156 -25.96 4.39 5.34
CA LYS A 156 -25.72 3.03 5.82
C LYS A 156 -24.32 2.93 6.42
N ASN A 157 -24.19 2.12 7.47
CA ASN A 157 -22.92 1.76 8.07
C ASN A 157 -22.89 0.23 8.25
N ILE A 158 -21.85 -0.40 7.72
CA ILE A 158 -21.55 -1.82 7.91
C ILE A 158 -20.20 -1.89 8.63
N ALA A 159 -20.25 -2.19 9.92
CA ALA A 159 -19.06 -2.35 10.75
C ALA A 159 -18.50 -3.77 10.63
N ASP A 160 -17.24 -3.91 10.25
CA ASP A 160 -16.49 -5.16 10.28
C ASP A 160 -15.51 -5.15 11.45
N LYS A 161 -15.96 -5.72 12.57
CA LYS A 161 -15.19 -5.77 13.82
C LYS A 161 -13.88 -6.54 13.68
N GLN A 162 -13.83 -7.51 12.77
CA GLN A 162 -12.67 -8.35 12.58
C GLN A 162 -11.53 -7.59 11.89
N SER A 163 -11.84 -6.74 10.91
CA SER A 163 -10.83 -5.91 10.24
C SER A 163 -10.56 -4.59 10.95
N GLY A 164 -11.45 -4.15 11.85
CA GLY A 164 -11.34 -2.84 12.51
C GLY A 164 -11.85 -1.67 11.66
N TYR A 165 -12.52 -1.96 10.54
CA TYR A 165 -13.05 -0.97 9.62
C TYR A 165 -14.57 -0.92 9.58
N SER A 166 -15.07 0.19 9.06
CA SER A 166 -16.48 0.45 8.78
C SER A 166 -16.63 0.88 7.33
N PHE A 167 -17.62 0.29 6.67
CA PHE A 167 -18.03 0.64 5.32
C PHE A 167 -19.28 1.50 5.39
N VAL A 168 -19.16 2.74 4.94
CA VAL A 168 -20.16 3.78 5.05
C VAL A 168 -20.70 4.10 3.66
N LYS A 169 -22.03 4.16 3.52
CA LYS A 169 -22.69 4.63 2.31
C LYS A 169 -23.23 6.04 2.53
N VAL A 170 -22.97 6.91 1.58
CA VAL A 170 -23.58 8.23 1.44
C VAL A 170 -24.25 8.38 0.08
N ASN A 171 -25.12 9.37 -0.07
CA ASN A 171 -25.74 9.70 -1.35
C ASN A 171 -24.85 10.69 -2.13
N ALA A 172 -23.98 10.16 -2.98
CA ALA A 172 -23.13 10.96 -3.84
C ALA A 172 -23.15 10.42 -5.29
N THR A 173 -22.71 11.22 -6.24
CA THR A 173 -22.68 10.82 -7.67
C THR A 173 -21.35 11.07 -8.37
N ASN A 174 -20.40 11.75 -7.71
CA ASN A 174 -19.16 12.23 -8.34
C ASN A 174 -17.97 12.23 -7.37
N LEU A 175 -17.93 11.28 -6.42
CA LEU A 175 -16.73 11.15 -5.59
C LEU A 175 -15.59 10.52 -6.40
N VAL A 176 -14.35 10.93 -6.11
CA VAL A 176 -13.16 10.33 -6.70
C VAL A 176 -12.82 9.09 -5.89
N ALA A 177 -12.86 7.91 -6.52
CA ALA A 177 -12.55 6.65 -5.84
C ALA A 177 -11.04 6.44 -5.76
N ALA A 178 -10.58 5.97 -4.59
CA ALA A 178 -9.21 5.58 -4.36
C ALA A 178 -8.87 4.32 -5.15
N GLN A 179 -7.64 4.25 -5.66
CA GLN A 179 -7.07 3.03 -6.23
C GLN A 179 -6.26 2.30 -5.17
N PHE A 180 -6.29 0.98 -5.16
CA PHE A 180 -5.59 0.16 -4.16
C PHE A 180 -4.42 -0.57 -4.80
N SER A 181 -3.30 -0.63 -4.09
CA SER A 181 -2.16 -1.45 -4.49
C SER A 181 -2.54 -2.92 -4.36
N GLY A 182 -2.20 -3.73 -5.36
CA GLY A 182 -2.20 -5.18 -5.26
C GLY A 182 -1.04 -5.69 -4.39
N LYS A 183 -1.05 -6.99 -4.07
CA LYS A 183 0.00 -7.62 -3.27
C LYS A 183 1.39 -7.40 -3.88
N ASN A 184 1.53 -7.67 -5.19
CA ASN A 184 2.82 -7.62 -5.88
C ASN A 184 3.25 -6.21 -6.32
N ASP A 185 2.41 -5.20 -6.10
CA ASP A 185 2.73 -3.81 -6.46
C ASP A 185 3.63 -3.15 -5.42
N ILE A 186 3.77 -3.77 -4.24
CA ILE A 186 4.54 -3.27 -3.12
C ILE A 186 5.84 -4.08 -3.03
N THR A 187 6.97 -3.39 -3.05
CA THR A 187 8.30 -4.01 -3.03
C THR A 187 9.18 -3.47 -1.90
N ASP A 188 10.11 -4.30 -1.42
CA ASP A 188 11.07 -3.90 -0.39
C ASP A 188 11.95 -2.73 -0.88
N GLY A 189 12.19 -1.76 0.00
CA GLY A 189 12.97 -0.56 -0.29
C GLY A 189 12.22 0.53 -1.06
N GLN A 190 10.99 0.29 -1.51
CA GLN A 190 10.22 1.31 -2.22
C GLN A 190 9.84 2.48 -1.30
N ILE A 191 9.72 3.66 -1.88
CA ILE A 191 9.19 4.83 -1.17
C ILE A 191 7.68 4.67 -0.97
N ILE A 192 7.22 4.99 0.23
CA ILE A 192 5.81 5.02 0.59
C ILE A 192 5.50 6.33 1.31
N ILE A 193 4.36 6.90 0.99
CA ILE A 193 3.90 8.20 1.47
C ILE A 193 2.80 7.99 2.49
N GLY A 194 2.97 8.51 3.70
CA GLY A 194 1.92 8.60 4.71
C GLY A 194 1.18 9.94 4.61
N LEU A 195 -0.14 9.89 4.41
CA LEU A 195 -1.01 11.06 4.45
C LEU A 195 -1.43 11.32 5.90
N ALA A 196 -0.79 12.30 6.53
CA ALA A 196 -0.94 12.67 7.93
C ALA A 196 -1.85 13.90 8.11
N GLU A 197 -2.29 14.16 9.36
CA GLU A 197 -3.24 15.25 9.65
C GLU A 197 -2.63 16.62 9.41
N ASP A 198 -1.32 16.71 9.61
CA ASP A 198 -0.49 17.90 9.54
C ASP A 198 0.41 17.94 8.28
N GLY A 199 0.26 16.98 7.36
CA GLY A 199 0.96 17.00 6.09
C GLY A 199 1.25 15.62 5.51
N VAL A 200 2.48 15.47 5.01
CA VAL A 200 2.93 14.28 4.28
C VAL A 200 4.18 13.75 4.95
N ALA A 201 4.16 12.47 5.32
CA ALA A 201 5.33 11.75 5.79
C ALA A 201 5.89 10.90 4.65
N ILE A 202 7.21 10.93 4.45
CA ILE A 202 7.90 10.08 3.49
C ILE A 202 8.62 8.99 4.27
N SER A 203 8.35 7.74 3.92
CA SER A 203 8.98 6.56 4.51
C SER A 203 9.42 5.59 3.42
N HIS A 204 10.04 4.49 3.82
CA HIS A 204 10.37 3.37 2.94
C HIS A 204 9.76 2.09 3.47
N VAL A 205 9.42 1.19 2.56
CA VAL A 205 9.00 -0.16 2.89
C VAL A 205 10.24 -0.97 3.29
N ARG A 206 10.31 -1.36 4.56
CA ARG A 206 11.34 -2.26 5.09
C ARG A 206 11.06 -3.71 4.69
N GLN A 207 9.79 -4.09 4.68
CA GLN A 207 9.33 -5.42 4.32
C GLN A 207 7.91 -5.33 3.73
N ALA A 208 7.74 -5.65 2.46
CA ALA A 208 6.46 -5.57 1.75
C ALA A 208 5.49 -6.69 2.16
N HIS A 209 6.04 -7.87 2.49
CA HIS A 209 5.31 -9.06 2.91
C HIS A 209 5.83 -9.51 4.27
N GLY A 210 5.30 -8.87 5.30
CA GLY A 210 5.52 -9.21 6.70
C GLY A 210 4.38 -10.03 7.28
N ASP A 211 4.65 -10.60 8.44
CA ASP A 211 3.65 -11.31 9.23
C ASP A 211 3.72 -10.83 10.68
N ALA A 212 2.68 -10.14 11.14
CA ALA A 212 2.57 -9.63 12.50
C ALA A 212 1.90 -10.60 13.48
N GLY A 213 1.54 -11.80 13.03
CA GLY A 213 0.93 -12.85 13.87
C GLY A 213 1.92 -13.42 14.89
N GLY A 214 3.21 -13.25 14.63
CA GLY A 214 4.29 -13.77 15.48
C GLY A 214 4.27 -15.30 15.59
N VAL A 215 5.16 -15.82 16.44
CA VAL A 215 5.27 -17.25 16.70
C VAL A 215 4.14 -17.67 17.65
N GLY A 216 3.13 -18.36 17.14
CA GLY A 216 1.98 -18.79 17.96
C GLY A 216 0.87 -19.48 17.17
N VAL A 217 -0.15 -19.92 17.91
CA VAL A 217 -1.34 -20.57 17.34
C VAL A 217 -2.27 -19.52 16.72
N ARG A 218 -2.61 -19.73 15.45
CA ARG A 218 -3.35 -18.83 14.57
C ARG A 218 -4.73 -19.39 14.25
N SER A 219 -5.59 -18.53 13.70
CA SER A 219 -6.91 -18.90 13.18
C SER A 219 -6.88 -18.91 11.65
N SER A 220 -7.52 -19.91 11.04
CA SER A 220 -7.71 -19.95 9.58
C SER A 220 -8.54 -18.80 9.02
N GLU A 221 -9.24 -18.05 9.88
CA GLU A 221 -10.12 -16.95 9.50
C GLU A 221 -9.43 -15.58 9.58
N LEU A 222 -8.28 -15.49 10.26
CA LEU A 222 -7.58 -14.23 10.53
C LEU A 222 -6.31 -14.11 9.69
N VAL A 223 -6.19 -13.03 8.94
CA VAL A 223 -5.00 -12.69 8.16
C VAL A 223 -4.09 -11.79 9.00
N TYR A 224 -2.80 -12.08 8.97
CA TYR A 224 -1.78 -11.39 9.75
C TYR A 224 -0.72 -10.70 8.86
N GLU A 225 -0.99 -10.61 7.56
CA GLU A 225 -0.09 -9.99 6.59
C GLU A 225 0.03 -8.48 6.87
N THR A 226 1.27 -7.99 6.88
CA THR A 226 1.59 -6.58 7.12
C THR A 226 2.62 -6.09 6.12
N ILE A 227 2.59 -4.78 5.87
CA ILE A 227 3.73 -4.07 5.28
C ILE A 227 4.44 -3.40 6.44
N THR A 228 5.76 -3.52 6.49
CA THR A 228 6.58 -2.86 7.49
C THR A 228 7.27 -1.66 6.85
N VAL A 229 7.19 -0.49 7.49
CA VAL A 229 7.80 0.76 7.07
C VAL A 229 8.82 1.26 8.10
N ASP A 230 9.73 2.12 7.67
CA ASP A 230 10.78 2.68 8.54
C ASP A 230 10.26 3.69 9.56
N ASP A 231 9.14 4.37 9.26
CA ASP A 231 8.60 5.40 10.15
C ASP A 231 7.65 4.78 11.18
N GLU A 232 8.10 4.76 12.44
CA GLU A 232 7.34 4.24 13.57
C GLU A 232 6.52 5.34 14.29
N THR A 233 6.65 6.60 13.88
CA THR A 233 6.08 7.77 14.58
C THR A 233 4.72 8.22 14.03
N LEU A 234 4.27 7.62 12.93
CA LEU A 234 3.00 7.97 12.28
C LEU A 234 1.79 7.76 13.21
N ALA A 235 0.75 8.56 13.00
CA ALA A 235 -0.51 8.39 13.71
C ALA A 235 -1.25 7.13 13.23
N LEU A 236 -1.96 6.45 14.13
CA LEU A 236 -2.82 5.32 13.77
C LEU A 236 -3.88 5.76 12.75
N GLY A 237 -4.08 4.96 11.70
CA GLY A 237 -5.01 5.27 10.62
C GLY A 237 -4.45 6.18 9.53
N THR A 238 -3.18 6.58 9.61
CA THR A 238 -2.47 7.25 8.49
C THR A 238 -2.60 6.42 7.22
N VAL A 239 -3.06 7.04 6.13
CA VAL A 239 -3.22 6.36 4.84
C VAL A 239 -1.86 6.29 4.16
N MET A 240 -1.44 5.08 3.80
CA MET A 240 -0.14 4.81 3.20
C MET A 240 -0.31 4.59 1.70
N VAL A 241 0.48 5.30 0.89
CA VAL A 241 0.27 5.46 -0.55
C VAL A 241 1.59 5.27 -1.30
N GLY A 242 1.59 4.52 -2.39
CA GLY A 242 2.73 4.36 -3.28
C GLY A 242 2.99 5.61 -4.14
N LEU A 243 4.17 5.72 -4.74
CA LEU A 243 4.50 6.80 -5.70
C LEU A 243 3.69 6.74 -7.01
N ASP A 244 3.05 5.60 -7.27
CA ASP A 244 2.09 5.39 -8.34
C ASP A 244 0.70 5.99 -8.03
N GLY A 245 0.45 6.41 -6.78
CA GLY A 245 -0.82 6.96 -6.32
C GLY A 245 -1.83 5.91 -5.85
N THR A 246 -1.41 4.64 -5.73
CA THR A 246 -2.28 3.60 -5.18
C THR A 246 -2.14 3.53 -3.66
N VAL A 247 -3.24 3.27 -2.97
CA VAL A 247 -3.29 3.11 -1.53
C VAL A 247 -2.82 1.71 -1.17
N ALA A 248 -1.71 1.64 -0.45
CA ALA A 248 -1.12 0.40 0.04
C ALA A 248 -1.90 -0.13 1.26
N GLY A 249 -2.33 0.75 2.17
CA GLY A 249 -2.97 0.34 3.41
C GLY A 249 -3.07 1.46 4.46
N PHE A 250 -3.39 1.06 5.69
CA PHE A 250 -3.47 1.98 6.83
C PHE A 250 -2.40 1.66 7.86
N TYR A 251 -1.74 2.68 8.37
CA TYR A 251 -0.78 2.54 9.46
C TYR A 251 -1.46 2.10 10.76
N HIS A 252 -0.88 1.10 11.43
CA HIS A 252 -1.40 0.47 12.64
C HIS A 252 -0.43 0.53 13.83
N GLY A 253 0.66 1.30 13.72
CA GLY A 253 1.63 1.50 14.80
C GLY A 253 2.89 0.65 14.65
N GLN A 254 3.97 1.08 15.29
CA GLN A 254 5.26 0.35 15.33
C GLN A 254 5.83 0.01 13.93
N GLY A 255 5.65 0.91 12.96
CA GLY A 255 6.08 0.68 11.59
C GLY A 255 5.19 -0.29 10.81
N LEU A 256 4.07 -0.76 11.36
CA LEU A 256 3.20 -1.72 10.69
C LEU A 256 2.08 -1.01 9.93
N VAL A 257 1.84 -1.47 8.71
CA VAL A 257 0.77 -1.03 7.82
C VAL A 257 -0.07 -2.26 7.48
N VAL A 258 -1.37 -2.15 7.73
CA VAL A 258 -2.35 -3.17 7.37
C VAL A 258 -2.67 -3.00 5.88
N PRO A 259 -2.32 -3.96 5.00
CA PRO A 259 -2.50 -3.80 3.57
C PRO A 259 -3.97 -3.75 3.19
N MET A 260 -4.31 -3.02 2.13
CA MET A 260 -5.70 -2.90 1.71
C MET A 260 -6.14 -4.06 0.80
N TYR A 261 -5.22 -4.65 0.04
CA TYR A 261 -5.53 -5.76 -0.87
C TYR A 261 -6.14 -6.98 -0.16
N GLN A 262 -5.77 -7.23 1.10
CA GLN A 262 -6.31 -8.36 1.88
C GLN A 262 -7.80 -8.21 2.22
N TYR A 263 -8.41 -7.06 1.96
CA TYR A 263 -9.85 -6.84 2.11
C TYR A 263 -10.55 -6.54 0.78
N ALA A 264 -9.82 -6.50 -0.34
CA ALA A 264 -10.41 -6.24 -1.66
C ALA A 264 -11.49 -7.26 -2.03
N TRP A 265 -11.33 -8.52 -1.61
CA TRP A 265 -12.30 -9.59 -1.83
C TRP A 265 -13.64 -9.38 -1.10
N LEU A 266 -13.69 -8.53 -0.06
CA LEU A 266 -14.92 -8.18 0.64
C LEU A 266 -15.80 -7.23 -0.17
N LEU A 267 -15.20 -6.41 -1.04
CA LEU A 267 -15.87 -5.32 -1.72
C LEU A 267 -17.05 -5.79 -2.60
N PRO A 268 -16.93 -6.83 -3.45
CA PRO A 268 -18.06 -7.25 -4.28
C PRO A 268 -19.30 -7.66 -3.46
N GLY A 269 -19.11 -8.39 -2.37
CA GLY A 269 -20.21 -8.81 -1.49
C GLY A 269 -20.82 -7.65 -0.71
N LEU A 270 -19.97 -6.75 -0.22
CA LEU A 270 -20.37 -5.51 0.42
C LEU A 270 -21.20 -4.61 -0.51
N LEU A 271 -20.72 -4.37 -1.72
CA LEU A 271 -21.34 -3.45 -2.67
C LEU A 271 -22.67 -3.99 -3.22
N SER A 272 -22.79 -5.31 -3.40
CA SER A 272 -24.01 -5.95 -3.92
C SER A 272 -25.08 -6.18 -2.86
N ASN A 273 -24.69 -6.80 -1.73
CA ASN A 273 -25.64 -7.29 -0.73
C ASN A 273 -25.62 -6.46 0.56
N GLY A 274 -24.67 -5.52 0.67
CA GLY A 274 -24.53 -4.69 1.86
C GLY A 274 -24.21 -5.48 3.11
N ALA A 275 -23.42 -6.55 2.98
CA ALA A 275 -22.97 -7.40 4.07
C ALA A 275 -21.54 -7.90 3.80
N VAL A 276 -20.73 -7.92 4.86
CA VAL A 276 -19.41 -8.54 4.88
C VAL A 276 -19.62 -10.00 5.29
N ARG A 277 -19.27 -10.94 4.41
CA ARG A 277 -19.37 -12.39 4.70
C ARG A 277 -18.00 -13.02 4.51
N ARG A 278 -17.49 -13.67 5.55
CA ARG A 278 -16.14 -14.23 5.54
C ARG A 278 -16.19 -15.76 5.46
N PRO A 279 -15.31 -16.40 4.68
CA PRO A 279 -15.24 -17.85 4.64
C PRO A 279 -14.82 -18.38 6.00
N TYR A 280 -15.31 -19.56 6.34
CA TYR A 280 -15.04 -20.22 7.60
C TYR A 280 -14.57 -21.64 7.37
N LEU A 281 -13.37 -21.96 7.86
CA LEU A 281 -12.85 -23.34 7.89
C LEU A 281 -12.96 -23.92 9.30
N GLY A 282 -12.58 -23.12 10.31
CA GLY A 282 -12.72 -23.43 11.73
C GLY A 282 -11.58 -24.26 12.29
N VAL A 283 -10.33 -23.96 11.94
CA VAL A 283 -9.13 -24.58 12.52
C VAL A 283 -8.25 -23.57 13.26
N ARG A 284 -7.47 -24.09 14.21
CA ARG A 284 -6.39 -23.42 14.89
C ARG A 284 -5.10 -24.12 14.53
N TYR A 285 -4.06 -23.35 14.20
CA TYR A 285 -2.86 -23.93 13.62
C TYR A 285 -1.57 -23.20 14.01
N LEU A 286 -0.44 -23.92 14.02
CA LEU A 286 0.89 -23.34 14.00
C LEU A 286 1.37 -23.23 12.56
N ASN A 287 1.89 -22.07 12.17
CA ASN A 287 2.61 -21.95 10.92
C ASN A 287 3.99 -22.61 11.08
N LEU A 288 4.19 -23.74 10.39
CA LEU A 288 5.43 -24.52 10.54
C LEU A 288 6.65 -23.79 9.97
N TYR A 289 6.46 -22.89 9.00
CA TYR A 289 7.56 -22.08 8.47
C TYR A 289 8.25 -21.25 9.55
N GLU A 290 7.48 -20.70 10.49
CA GLU A 290 7.98 -19.86 11.57
C GLU A 290 8.65 -20.68 12.69
N PHE A 291 8.26 -21.95 12.85
CA PHE A 291 8.69 -22.78 13.97
C PHE A 291 9.93 -23.63 13.69
N ILE A 292 10.01 -24.22 12.50
CA ILE A 292 11.05 -25.22 12.16
C ILE A 292 11.91 -24.83 10.96
N GLY A 293 11.61 -23.68 10.35
CA GLY A 293 12.34 -23.10 9.22
C GLY A 293 11.90 -23.68 7.86
N PRO A 294 12.19 -22.95 6.77
CA PRO A 294 11.62 -23.22 5.44
C PRO A 294 12.05 -24.56 4.81
N GLU A 295 13.09 -25.20 5.35
CA GLU A 295 13.70 -26.40 4.75
C GLU A 295 13.23 -27.74 5.33
N LYS A 296 12.52 -27.75 6.47
CA LYS A 296 12.22 -29.00 7.19
C LYS A 296 10.82 -29.53 6.94
N LEU A 297 9.80 -28.74 7.28
CA LEU A 297 8.42 -29.13 7.07
C LEU A 297 7.58 -27.85 6.89
N LYS A 298 6.73 -27.91 5.86
CA LYS A 298 5.97 -26.79 5.33
C LYS A 298 4.50 -27.02 5.64
N GLY A 299 3.76 -25.95 5.89
CA GLY A 299 2.32 -26.02 6.08
C GLY A 299 1.84 -25.52 7.43
N ALA A 300 0.58 -25.82 7.71
CA ALA A 300 -0.15 -25.42 8.90
C ALA A 300 -0.49 -26.65 9.75
N LEU A 301 0.19 -26.80 10.90
CA LEU A 301 -0.08 -27.87 11.85
C LEU A 301 -1.30 -27.51 12.69
N ILE A 302 -2.38 -28.28 12.56
CA ILE A 302 -3.57 -28.11 13.38
C ILE A 302 -3.23 -28.45 14.83
N THR A 303 -3.40 -27.49 15.74
CA THR A 303 -3.09 -27.68 17.15
C THR A 303 -3.98 -26.81 18.04
N LYS A 304 -4.00 -27.13 19.34
CA LYS A 304 -4.85 -26.44 20.31
C LYS A 304 -4.38 -25.00 20.54
N ASP A 305 -5.33 -24.07 20.53
CA ASP A 305 -5.13 -22.73 21.05
C ASP A 305 -5.10 -22.70 22.59
N ALA A 306 -4.95 -21.50 23.16
CA ALA A 306 -4.95 -21.29 24.61
C ALA A 306 -6.24 -21.73 25.32
N ARG A 307 -7.34 -21.97 24.59
CA ARG A 307 -8.62 -22.46 25.11
C ARG A 307 -8.78 -23.97 24.94
N GLY A 308 -7.76 -24.65 24.40
CA GLY A 308 -7.78 -26.07 24.14
C GLY A 308 -8.53 -26.47 22.86
N VAL A 309 -8.81 -25.52 21.96
CA VAL A 309 -9.54 -25.77 20.71
C VAL A 309 -8.57 -25.85 19.54
N SER A 310 -8.58 -26.97 18.82
CA SER A 310 -7.80 -27.18 17.59
C SER A 310 -8.68 -27.13 16.34
N VAL A 311 -9.80 -27.85 16.39
CA VAL A 311 -10.87 -27.80 15.37
C VAL A 311 -12.16 -27.38 16.06
N ALA A 312 -12.78 -26.31 15.56
CA ALA A 312 -14.00 -25.79 16.13
C ALA A 312 -15.17 -26.77 15.93
N LYS A 313 -15.93 -27.04 16.99
CA LYS A 313 -17.07 -27.97 16.93
C LYS A 313 -18.12 -27.47 15.94
N GLY A 314 -18.58 -28.34 15.04
CA GLY A 314 -19.58 -28.00 14.02
C GLY A 314 -19.04 -27.17 12.85
N SER A 315 -17.72 -26.97 12.77
CA SER A 315 -17.10 -26.30 11.63
C SER A 315 -17.07 -27.19 10.39
N PRO A 316 -16.83 -26.60 9.21
CA PRO A 316 -16.54 -27.37 8.00
C PRO A 316 -15.36 -28.32 8.17
N ALA A 317 -14.29 -27.89 8.83
CA ALA A 317 -13.15 -28.75 9.14
C ALA A 317 -13.54 -29.97 9.99
N ALA A 318 -14.36 -29.78 11.03
CA ALA A 318 -14.85 -30.89 11.86
C ALA A 318 -15.73 -31.85 11.06
N THR A 319 -16.60 -31.32 10.20
CA THR A 319 -17.50 -32.12 9.34
C THR A 319 -16.72 -32.94 8.32
N ALA A 320 -15.64 -32.37 7.79
CA ALA A 320 -14.72 -33.03 6.86
C ALA A 320 -13.75 -34.02 7.53
N GLY A 321 -13.78 -34.13 8.86
CA GLY A 321 -12.95 -35.05 9.62
C GLY A 321 -11.50 -34.62 9.79
N LEU A 322 -11.20 -33.31 9.68
CA LEU A 322 -9.92 -32.77 10.12
C LEU A 322 -9.77 -32.91 11.63
N ALA A 323 -8.54 -33.14 12.08
CA ALA A 323 -8.21 -33.40 13.47
C ALA A 323 -6.94 -32.66 13.89
N GLU A 324 -6.71 -32.62 15.20
CA GLU A 324 -5.41 -32.22 15.75
C GLU A 324 -4.29 -33.09 15.18
N ASP A 325 -3.10 -32.51 15.04
CA ASP A 325 -1.90 -33.10 14.45
C ASP A 325 -1.91 -33.29 12.92
N ASP A 326 -3.01 -32.96 12.23
CA ASP A 326 -2.99 -32.82 10.79
C ASP A 326 -2.10 -31.65 10.36
N VAL A 327 -1.31 -31.84 9.32
CA VAL A 327 -0.56 -30.76 8.67
C VAL A 327 -1.20 -30.45 7.33
N ILE A 328 -1.83 -29.27 7.20
CA ILE A 328 -2.35 -28.80 5.92
C ILE A 328 -1.18 -28.24 5.11
N THR A 329 -0.88 -28.86 3.97
CA THR A 329 0.26 -28.52 3.11
C THR A 329 -0.15 -27.75 1.85
N ALA A 330 -1.41 -27.87 1.40
CA ALA A 330 -1.94 -27.09 0.29
C ALA A 330 -3.45 -26.88 0.36
N VAL A 331 -3.93 -25.82 -0.30
CA VAL A 331 -5.34 -25.50 -0.55
C VAL A 331 -5.51 -25.33 -2.05
N ASP A 332 -6.36 -26.14 -2.68
CA ASP A 332 -6.60 -26.15 -4.14
C ASP A 332 -5.30 -26.22 -4.96
N GLY A 333 -4.39 -27.07 -4.50
CA GLY A 333 -3.06 -27.26 -5.10
C GLY A 333 -2.05 -26.13 -4.85
N ARG A 334 -2.46 -25.02 -4.21
CA ARG A 334 -1.54 -23.95 -3.78
C ARG A 334 -0.91 -24.33 -2.45
N ALA A 335 0.42 -24.43 -2.43
CA ALA A 335 1.16 -24.78 -1.23
C ALA A 335 0.96 -23.72 -0.14
N VAL A 336 0.77 -24.18 1.09
CA VAL A 336 0.82 -23.32 2.28
C VAL A 336 2.28 -22.98 2.53
N THR A 337 2.62 -21.69 2.42
CA THR A 337 3.99 -21.17 2.57
C THR A 337 4.08 -20.01 3.59
N ALA A 338 5.25 -19.40 3.72
CA ALA A 338 5.41 -18.16 4.50
C ALA A 338 4.61 -17.00 3.87
N ASP A 339 4.63 -16.89 2.55
CA ASP A 339 3.96 -15.80 1.82
C ASP A 339 2.49 -16.12 1.50
N ASP A 340 2.19 -17.41 1.30
CA ASP A 340 0.85 -17.96 1.08
C ASP A 340 0.40 -18.74 2.32
N THR A 341 0.07 -18.02 3.38
CA THR A 341 -0.38 -18.63 4.65
C THR A 341 -1.72 -19.34 4.48
N LEU A 342 -2.02 -20.32 5.35
CA LEU A 342 -3.30 -21.02 5.34
C LEU A 342 -4.47 -20.03 5.43
N SER A 343 -4.43 -19.06 6.35
CA SER A 343 -5.50 -18.08 6.46
C SER A 343 -5.64 -17.21 5.22
N GLY A 344 -4.53 -16.76 4.62
CA GLY A 344 -4.53 -16.03 3.34
C GLY A 344 -5.21 -16.82 2.20
N LEU A 345 -4.90 -18.11 2.09
CA LEU A 345 -5.52 -18.99 1.09
C LEU A 345 -7.02 -19.17 1.35
N ILE A 346 -7.42 -19.39 2.60
CA ILE A 346 -8.84 -19.55 2.96
C ILE A 346 -9.63 -18.26 2.73
N VAL A 347 -9.13 -17.09 3.12
CA VAL A 347 -9.87 -15.83 2.94
C VAL A 347 -9.97 -15.36 1.48
N SER A 348 -9.16 -15.91 0.58
CA SER A 348 -9.30 -15.65 -0.86
C SER A 348 -10.53 -16.31 -1.49
N HIS A 349 -11.20 -17.20 -0.75
CA HIS A 349 -12.43 -17.88 -1.15
C HIS A 349 -13.67 -17.17 -0.62
N ARG A 350 -14.83 -17.58 -1.14
CA ARG A 350 -16.14 -17.13 -0.67
C ARG A 350 -16.76 -18.17 0.26
N PRO A 351 -17.62 -17.73 1.19
CA PRO A 351 -18.49 -18.66 1.91
C PRO A 351 -19.31 -19.50 0.92
N GLY A 352 -19.35 -20.82 1.14
CA GLY A 352 -20.02 -21.77 0.26
C GLY A 352 -19.15 -22.33 -0.87
N ASP A 353 -17.92 -21.84 -1.05
CA ASP A 353 -16.99 -22.43 -2.01
C ASP A 353 -16.53 -23.81 -1.51
N GLU A 354 -16.38 -24.75 -2.44
CA GLU A 354 -15.75 -26.04 -2.19
C GLU A 354 -14.24 -25.90 -2.37
N VAL A 355 -13.47 -26.41 -1.41
CA VAL A 355 -12.00 -26.37 -1.41
C VAL A 355 -11.42 -27.77 -1.18
N GLU A 356 -10.34 -28.10 -1.88
CA GLU A 356 -9.54 -29.31 -1.67
C GLU A 356 -8.33 -28.98 -0.79
N LEU A 357 -8.25 -29.61 0.38
CA LEU A 357 -7.08 -29.53 1.25
C LEU A 357 -6.18 -30.74 1.03
N THR A 358 -4.91 -30.50 0.78
CA THR A 358 -3.88 -31.54 0.91
C THR A 358 -3.37 -31.53 2.34
N ILE A 359 -3.49 -32.67 3.02
CA ILE A 359 -3.04 -32.83 4.40
C ILE A 359 -2.03 -33.97 4.52
N VAL A 360 -1.19 -33.91 5.55
CA VAL A 360 -0.38 -35.02 6.02
C VAL A 360 -0.90 -35.46 7.37
N ARG A 361 -1.35 -36.73 7.44
CA ARG A 361 -1.80 -37.40 8.65
C ARG A 361 -1.05 -38.71 8.80
N GLU A 362 -0.42 -38.94 9.94
CA GLU A 362 0.38 -40.17 10.19
C GLU A 362 1.41 -40.45 9.09
N ALA A 363 2.11 -39.39 8.64
CA ALA A 363 3.10 -39.43 7.55
C ALA A 363 2.56 -39.86 6.16
N LYS A 364 1.24 -39.86 5.96
CA LYS A 364 0.60 -40.11 4.66
C LYS A 364 -0.09 -38.85 4.17
N GLU A 365 0.09 -38.57 2.89
CA GLU A 365 -0.64 -37.52 2.20
C GLU A 365 -2.09 -37.98 1.94
N GLN A 366 -3.04 -37.10 2.22
CA GLN A 366 -4.46 -37.29 1.99
C GLN A 366 -5.05 -36.02 1.40
N ARG A 367 -6.14 -36.18 0.63
CA ARG A 367 -6.93 -35.06 0.13
C ARG A 367 -8.28 -35.05 0.82
N VAL A 368 -8.68 -33.88 1.30
CA VAL A 368 -9.93 -33.66 2.02
C VAL A 368 -10.66 -32.51 1.34
N THR A 369 -11.79 -32.81 0.72
CA THR A 369 -12.65 -31.79 0.11
C THR A 369 -13.74 -31.37 1.10
N LEU A 370 -13.98 -30.06 1.21
CA LEU A 370 -15.02 -29.51 2.08
C LEU A 370 -15.59 -28.22 1.52
N THR A 371 -16.80 -27.88 1.96
CA THR A 371 -17.44 -26.60 1.65
C THR A 371 -17.22 -25.61 2.78
N LEU A 372 -16.67 -24.43 2.46
CA LEU A 372 -16.43 -23.37 3.43
C LEU A 372 -17.76 -22.81 3.98
N GLY A 373 -17.77 -22.54 5.29
CA GLY A 373 -18.89 -21.93 5.98
C GLY A 373 -18.86 -20.41 5.87
N THR A 374 -19.79 -19.75 6.57
CA THR A 374 -19.73 -18.30 6.82
C THR A 374 -19.32 -18.08 8.27
N ALA A 375 -18.28 -17.26 8.50
CA ALA A 375 -17.92 -16.84 9.86
C ALA A 375 -18.95 -15.80 10.33
N GLU A 376 -19.48 -15.99 11.55
CA GLU A 376 -20.44 -15.08 12.19
C GLU A 376 -19.78 -13.84 12.81
#